data_AF-A0A7W1H6V0-F1
#
_entry.id   AF-A0A7W1H6V0-F1
#
_cell.length_a   1.000
_cell.length_b   1.000
_cell.length_c   1.000
_cell.angle_alpha   90.00
_cell.angle_beta   90.00
_cell.angle_gamma   90.00
#
_symmetry.space_group_name_H-M   'P 1'
#
loop_
_entity.id
_entity.type
_entity.pdbx_description
1 polymer ?
#
loop_
_entity_poly.entity_id
_entity_poly.type
_entity_poly.pdbx_seq_one_letter_code
_entity_poly.pdbx_strand_id
1 'polypeptide(L)'
;MGEFEGPLDLLLHLIRQEQVSIYDIPVARITDEYLRYLHLMQNLDMAVAGDFLVMAATLIELKTKMLLPRDPFAPAEEEADPRNELVDQLLEYQKYKAAAQMLWSRATVERAVFKRAELETDKNNPEVVVGVFDLLKVFQEILGRHKDEVLLEIEREEISMVEMIERLRNMVMSAGELN
;
A
#
# COMPACT_ATOMS: atom_id res chain seq x y z
N MET A 1 -7.48 -0.41 -10.14
CA MET A 1 -6.57 -1.00 -9.11
C MET A 1 -6.32 0.04 -7.99
N GLY A 2 -6.99 0.02 -6.83
CA GLY A 2 -7.01 1.26 -6.01
C GLY A 2 -6.99 1.24 -4.48
N GLU A 3 -7.31 0.17 -3.76
CA GLU A 3 -7.33 0.24 -2.28
C GLU A 3 -6.41 -0.76 -1.56
N PHE A 4 -6.04 -1.87 -2.21
CA PHE A 4 -5.25 -2.93 -1.58
C PHE A 4 -4.02 -3.29 -2.40
N GLU A 5 -2.89 -3.47 -1.73
CA GLU A 5 -1.60 -3.81 -2.35
C GLU A 5 -1.48 -5.30 -2.73
N GLY A 6 -2.48 -6.12 -2.37
CA GLY A 6 -2.51 -7.56 -2.70
C GLY A 6 -3.57 -8.34 -1.92
N PRO A 7 -3.68 -9.66 -2.15
CA PRO A 7 -4.71 -10.51 -1.53
C PRO A 7 -4.54 -10.66 -0.01
N LEU A 8 -3.29 -10.71 0.48
CA LEU A 8 -3.01 -10.76 1.92
C LEU A 8 -3.45 -9.48 2.63
N ASP A 9 -3.34 -8.33 1.97
CA ASP A 9 -3.76 -7.05 2.54
C ASP A 9 -5.28 -6.96 2.67
N LEU A 10 -5.99 -7.42 1.63
CA LEU A 10 -7.44 -7.56 1.69
C LEU A 10 -7.86 -8.51 2.81
N LEU A 11 -7.19 -9.65 2.98
CA LEU A 11 -7.48 -10.57 4.08
C LEU A 11 -7.26 -9.94 5.46
N LEU A 12 -6.15 -9.23 5.66
CA LEU A 12 -5.91 -8.49 6.90
C LEU A 12 -7.01 -7.46 7.18
N HIS A 13 -7.49 -6.77 6.15
CA HIS A 13 -8.59 -5.82 6.26
C HIS A 13 -9.88 -6.52 6.68
N LEU A 14 -10.27 -7.60 6.01
CA LEU A 14 -11.49 -8.37 6.33
C LEU A 14 -11.45 -8.96 7.74
N ILE A 15 -10.31 -9.51 8.18
CA ILE A 15 -10.14 -10.04 9.54
C ILE A 15 -10.33 -8.95 10.59
N ARG A 16 -9.77 -7.75 10.34
CA ARG A 16 -9.96 -6.60 11.24
C ARG A 16 -11.40 -6.11 11.26
N GLN A 17 -12.07 -6.07 10.11
CA GLN A 17 -13.47 -5.65 10.01
C GLN A 17 -14.41 -6.58 10.78
N GLU A 18 -14.15 -7.89 10.73
CA GLU A 18 -14.91 -8.91 11.45
C GLU A 18 -14.53 -9.01 12.95
N GLN A 19 -13.57 -8.19 13.42
CA GLN A 19 -13.09 -8.16 14.80
C GLN A 19 -12.59 -9.53 15.32
N VAL A 20 -12.01 -10.33 14.42
CA VAL A 20 -11.52 -11.67 14.77
C VAL A 20 -10.01 -11.67 14.98
N SER A 21 -9.54 -12.59 15.83
CA SER A 21 -8.11 -12.83 16.02
C SER A 21 -7.49 -13.44 14.77
N ILE A 22 -6.30 -12.97 14.40
CA ILE A 22 -5.48 -13.56 13.33
C ILE A 22 -5.10 -15.02 13.61
N TYR A 23 -5.05 -15.43 14.88
CA TYR A 23 -4.72 -16.80 15.26
C TYR A 23 -5.92 -17.74 15.21
N ASP A 24 -7.15 -17.21 15.23
CA ASP A 24 -8.38 -17.99 15.27
C ASP A 24 -9.35 -17.52 14.19
N ILE A 25 -8.91 -17.63 12.93
CA ILE A 25 -9.66 -17.13 11.79
C ILE A 25 -10.84 -18.07 11.48
N PRO A 26 -12.09 -17.58 11.44
CA PRO A 26 -13.23 -18.34 10.96
C PRO A 26 -13.17 -18.40 9.43
N VAL A 27 -12.36 -19.33 8.91
CA VAL A 27 -12.05 -19.48 7.48
C VAL A 27 -13.32 -19.45 6.64
N ALA A 28 -14.36 -20.18 7.03
CA ALA A 28 -15.62 -20.23 6.27
C ALA A 28 -16.22 -18.83 6.03
N ARG A 29 -16.24 -17.97 7.04
CA ARG A 29 -16.79 -16.60 6.96
C ARG A 29 -15.88 -15.67 6.15
N ILE A 30 -14.57 -15.72 6.43
CA ILE A 30 -13.60 -14.88 5.72
C ILE A 30 -13.54 -15.24 4.23
N THR A 31 -13.62 -16.52 3.87
CA THR A 31 -13.70 -16.95 2.47
C THR A 31 -14.95 -16.37 1.79
N ASP A 32 -16.10 -16.36 2.47
CA ASP A 32 -17.34 -15.85 1.88
C ASP A 32 -17.33 -14.31 1.71
N GLU A 33 -16.72 -13.58 2.64
CA GLU A 33 -16.48 -12.13 2.50
C GLU A 33 -15.45 -11.83 1.39
N TYR A 34 -14.35 -12.59 1.34
CA TYR A 34 -13.31 -12.43 0.32
C TYR A 34 -13.87 -12.65 -1.09
N LEU A 35 -14.63 -13.72 -1.30
CA LEU A 35 -15.26 -14.00 -2.59
C LEU A 35 -16.27 -12.91 -2.97
N ARG A 36 -17.06 -12.39 -2.03
CA ARG A 36 -17.97 -11.26 -2.29
C ARG A 36 -17.23 -10.02 -2.74
N TYR A 37 -16.16 -9.65 -2.04
CA TYR A 37 -15.34 -8.49 -2.40
C TYR A 37 -14.70 -8.70 -3.78
N LEU A 38 -14.19 -9.90 -4.07
CA LEU A 38 -13.61 -10.25 -5.36
C LEU A 38 -14.63 -10.15 -6.51
N HIS A 39 -15.87 -10.59 -6.31
CA HIS A 39 -16.94 -10.45 -7.31
C HIS A 39 -17.31 -8.97 -7.54
N LEU A 40 -17.37 -8.16 -6.47
CA LEU A 40 -17.61 -6.72 -6.59
C LEU A 40 -16.52 -6.05 -7.42
N MET A 41 -15.25 -6.40 -7.16
CA MET A 41 -14.11 -5.91 -7.94
C MET A 41 -14.19 -6.33 -9.41
N GLN A 42 -14.49 -7.60 -9.70
CA GLN A 42 -14.62 -8.10 -11.09
C GLN A 42 -15.69 -7.37 -11.90
N ASN A 43 -16.80 -6.98 -11.26
CA ASN A 43 -17.88 -6.25 -11.91
C ASN A 43 -17.51 -4.79 -12.22
N LEU A 44 -16.53 -4.23 -11.51
CA LEU A 44 -16.09 -2.83 -11.63
C LEU A 44 -14.82 -2.68 -12.47
N ASP A 45 -13.95 -3.69 -12.48
CA ASP A 45 -12.66 -3.69 -13.18
C ASP A 45 -12.27 -5.14 -13.56
N MET A 46 -12.19 -5.45 -14.86
CA MET A 46 -11.88 -6.81 -15.36
C MET A 46 -10.39 -7.19 -15.18
N ALA A 47 -9.52 -6.26 -14.79
CA ALA A 47 -8.09 -6.52 -14.58
C ALA A 47 -7.80 -7.12 -13.20
N VAL A 48 -8.52 -8.17 -12.80
CA VAL A 48 -8.24 -8.86 -11.54
C VAL A 48 -6.90 -9.57 -11.64
N ALA A 49 -5.95 -9.15 -10.79
CA ALA A 49 -4.63 -9.75 -10.73
C ALA A 49 -4.73 -11.24 -10.36
N GLY A 50 -3.95 -12.10 -11.04
CA GLY A 50 -3.98 -13.55 -10.86
C GLY A 50 -3.80 -14.00 -9.41
N ASP A 51 -3.04 -13.24 -8.62
CA ASP A 51 -2.79 -13.50 -7.20
C ASP A 51 -4.07 -13.56 -6.36
N PHE A 52 -5.08 -12.74 -6.70
CA PHE A 52 -6.37 -12.77 -5.99
C PHE A 52 -7.16 -14.06 -6.27
N LEU A 53 -7.08 -14.58 -7.50
CA LEU A 53 -7.73 -15.84 -7.89
C LEU A 53 -7.03 -17.04 -7.26
N VAL A 54 -5.70 -17.01 -7.20
CA VAL A 54 -4.91 -18.03 -6.49
C VAL A 54 -5.34 -18.07 -5.02
N MET A 55 -5.38 -16.91 -4.35
CA MET A 55 -5.83 -16.85 -2.96
C MET A 55 -7.29 -17.30 -2.79
N ALA A 56 -8.19 -16.98 -3.73
CA ALA A 56 -9.57 -17.46 -3.70
C ALA A 56 -9.63 -19.00 -3.71
N ALA A 57 -8.85 -19.64 -4.60
CA ALA A 57 -8.77 -21.09 -4.67
C ALA A 57 -8.21 -21.69 -3.37
N THR A 58 -7.14 -21.10 -2.82
CA THR A 58 -6.56 -21.52 -1.54
C THR A 58 -7.56 -21.45 -0.39
N LEU A 59 -8.35 -20.37 -0.30
CA LEU A 59 -9.37 -20.20 0.73
C LEU A 59 -10.53 -21.20 0.60
N ILE A 60 -10.91 -21.56 -0.63
CA ILE A 60 -11.95 -22.58 -0.89
C ILE A 60 -11.43 -23.97 -0.50
N GLU A 61 -10.20 -24.29 -0.86
CA GLU A 61 -9.53 -25.54 -0.46
C GLU A 61 -9.48 -25.65 1.06
N LEU A 62 -9.04 -24.58 1.73
CA LEU A 62 -8.93 -24.51 3.18
C LEU A 62 -10.30 -24.67 3.85
N LYS A 63 -11.33 -23.97 3.36
CA LYS A 63 -12.72 -24.12 3.84
C LYS A 63 -13.20 -25.56 3.73
N THR A 64 -12.90 -26.23 2.61
CA THR A 64 -13.31 -27.62 2.39
C THR A 64 -12.60 -28.58 3.34
N LYS A 65 -11.28 -28.47 3.48
CA LYS A 65 -10.48 -29.27 4.42
C LYS A 65 -10.97 -29.13 5.86
N MET A 66 -11.36 -27.92 6.28
CA MET A 66 -11.86 -27.68 7.63
C MET A 66 -13.29 -28.19 7.88
N LEU A 67 -14.12 -28.29 6.84
CA LEU A 67 -15.49 -28.77 6.95
C LEU A 67 -15.62 -30.29 6.82
N LEU A 68 -14.63 -30.95 6.22
CA LEU A 68 -14.65 -32.41 6.06
C LEU A 68 -14.40 -33.12 7.40
N PRO A 69 -15.12 -34.23 7.68
CA PRO A 69 -14.86 -35.04 8.86
C PRO A 69 -13.44 -35.61 8.81
N ARG A 70 -12.73 -35.50 9.94
CA ARG A 70 -11.39 -36.08 10.09
C ARG A 70 -11.45 -37.59 9.99
N ASP A 71 -10.49 -38.19 9.29
CA ASP A 71 -10.39 -39.64 9.21
C ASP A 71 -10.05 -40.20 10.60
N PRO A 72 -10.91 -41.04 11.21
CA PRO A 72 -10.68 -41.60 12.54
C PRO A 72 -9.47 -42.55 12.60
N PHE A 73 -8.87 -42.91 11.47
CA PHE A 73 -7.69 -43.78 11.39
C PHE A 73 -6.39 -43.05 11.03
N ALA A 74 -6.42 -41.72 10.85
CA ALA A 74 -5.22 -40.94 10.52
C ALA A 74 -4.24 -40.88 11.73
N PRO A 75 -2.92 -40.97 11.49
CA PRO A 75 -1.92 -40.81 12.53
C PRO A 75 -1.92 -39.38 13.09
N ALA A 76 -1.78 -39.24 14.42
CA ALA A 76 -1.84 -37.95 15.13
C ALA A 76 -0.76 -36.93 14.71
N GLU A 77 0.29 -37.36 14.01
CA GLU A 77 1.36 -36.49 13.49
C GLU A 77 0.93 -35.70 12.24
N GLU A 78 -0.17 -36.05 11.58
CA GLU A 78 -0.74 -35.30 10.43
C GLU A 78 -1.72 -34.19 10.84
N GLU A 79 -2.00 -34.02 12.13
CA GLU A 79 -2.98 -33.06 12.66
C GLU A 79 -2.39 -31.64 12.86
N ALA A 80 -1.58 -31.16 11.92
CA ALA A 80 -1.30 -29.73 11.85
C ALA A 80 -2.58 -28.99 11.45
N ASP A 81 -2.89 -27.89 12.13
CA ASP A 81 -4.03 -27.07 11.75
C ASP A 81 -3.83 -26.51 10.34
N PRO A 82 -4.71 -26.82 9.37
CA PRO A 82 -4.49 -26.46 7.97
C PRO A 82 -4.44 -24.94 7.76
N ARG A 83 -4.89 -24.13 8.73
CA ARG A 83 -4.80 -22.66 8.65
C ARG A 83 -3.43 -22.10 9.01
N ASN A 84 -2.54 -22.88 9.63
CA ASN A 84 -1.27 -22.38 10.16
C ASN A 84 -0.42 -21.67 9.11
N GLU A 85 -0.31 -22.26 7.91
CA GLU A 85 0.46 -21.67 6.81
C GLU A 85 -0.07 -20.28 6.42
N LEU A 86 -1.40 -20.13 6.33
CA LEU A 86 -2.02 -18.85 6.02
C LEU A 86 -1.81 -17.83 7.14
N VAL A 87 -1.91 -18.26 8.40
CA VAL A 87 -1.68 -17.40 9.57
C VAL A 87 -0.24 -16.87 9.58
N ASP A 88 0.75 -17.74 9.32
CA ASP A 88 2.16 -17.36 9.26
C ASP A 88 2.42 -16.33 8.15
N GLN A 89 1.87 -16.55 6.96
CA GLN A 89 1.96 -15.59 5.85
C GLN A 89 1.34 -14.23 6.19
N LEU A 90 0.17 -14.22 6.85
CA LEU A 90 -0.51 -12.99 7.26
C LEU A 90 0.30 -12.22 8.32
N LEU A 91 0.88 -12.93 9.29
CA LEU A 91 1.73 -12.34 10.32
C LEU A 91 3.01 -11.74 9.72
N GLU A 92 3.64 -12.47 8.80
CA GLU A 92 4.84 -12.01 8.10
C GLU A 92 4.54 -10.76 7.27
N TYR A 93 3.48 -10.78 6.47
CA TYR A 93 3.04 -9.62 5.70
C TYR A 93 2.72 -8.42 6.60
N GLN A 94 2.00 -8.63 7.71
CA GLN A 94 1.69 -7.56 8.67
C GLN A 94 2.97 -6.92 9.25
N LYS A 95 3.97 -7.74 9.58
CA LYS A 95 5.27 -7.25 10.10
C LYS A 95 5.99 -6.38 9.07
N TYR A 96 6.04 -6.81 7.81
CA TYR A 96 6.66 -6.04 6.74
C TYR A 96 5.89 -4.76 6.42
N LYS A 97 4.55 -4.81 6.41
CA LYS A 97 3.70 -3.63 6.23
C LYS A 97 3.94 -2.59 7.33
N ALA A 98 4.05 -3.02 8.58
CA ALA A 98 4.38 -2.12 9.70
C ALA A 98 5.79 -1.51 9.58
N ALA A 99 6.78 -2.32 9.19
CA ALA A 99 8.15 -1.83 8.96
C ALA A 99 8.21 -0.82 7.81
N ALA A 100 7.51 -1.09 6.70
CA ALA A 100 7.40 -0.18 5.56
C ALA A 100 6.77 1.15 5.97
N GLN A 101 5.68 1.12 6.77
CA GLN A 101 5.03 2.33 7.27
C GLN A 101 5.97 3.14 8.21
N MET A 102 6.76 2.47 9.03
CA MET A 102 7.75 3.11 9.89
C MET A 102 8.88 3.77 9.07
N LEU A 103 9.36 3.11 8.01
CA LEU A 103 10.33 3.70 7.10
C LEU A 103 9.75 4.89 6.32
N TRP A 104 8.51 4.76 5.85
CA TRP A 104 7.82 5.81 5.13
C TRP A 104 7.62 7.07 5.98
N SER A 105 7.22 6.92 7.24
CA SER A 105 7.09 8.05 8.16
C SER A 105 8.42 8.76 8.42
N ARG A 106 9.52 8.01 8.58
CA ARG A 106 10.88 8.58 8.71
C ARG A 106 11.32 9.32 7.44
N ALA A 107 11.16 8.69 6.28
CA ALA A 107 11.50 9.29 4.99
C ALA A 107 10.70 10.57 4.73
N THR A 108 9.44 10.62 5.17
CA THR A 108 8.59 11.82 5.06
C THR A 108 9.16 12.98 5.89
N VAL A 109 9.60 12.72 7.12
CA VAL A 109 10.26 13.72 7.96
C VAL A 109 11.59 14.17 7.36
N GLU A 110 12.41 13.23 6.87
CA GLU A 110 13.69 13.55 6.23
C GLU A 110 13.52 14.41 4.97
N ARG A 111 12.50 14.13 4.14
CA ARG A 111 12.17 14.93 2.95
C ARG A 111 11.76 16.36 3.30
N ALA A 112 11.21 16.60 4.50
CA ALA A 112 10.88 17.93 4.98
C ALA A 112 12.10 18.70 5.52
N VAL A 113 13.28 18.05 5.65
CA VAL A 113 14.51 18.68 6.13
C VAL A 113 15.43 19.02 4.96
N PHE A 114 15.54 20.31 4.66
CA PHE A 114 16.47 20.81 3.65
C PHE A 114 17.85 21.04 4.27
N LYS A 115 18.82 20.20 3.93
CA LYS A 115 20.23 20.45 4.25
C LYS A 115 20.79 21.48 3.28
N ARG A 116 21.55 22.45 3.80
CA ARG A 116 22.36 23.32 2.95
C ARG A 116 23.41 22.42 2.26
N ALA A 117 23.46 22.44 0.94
CA ALA A 117 24.51 21.76 0.19
C ALA A 117 25.88 22.25 0.66
N GLU A 118 26.85 21.34 0.78
CA GLU A 118 28.23 21.76 1.04
C GLU A 118 28.65 22.74 -0.06
N LEU A 119 29.22 23.88 0.34
CA LEU A 119 29.80 24.81 -0.62
C LEU A 119 31.00 24.11 -1.23
N GLU A 120 30.88 23.68 -2.49
CA GLU A 120 32.00 23.17 -3.23
C GLU A 120 33.07 24.27 -3.29
N THR A 121 34.15 24.05 -2.56
CA THR A 121 35.31 24.92 -2.56
C THR A 121 36.44 24.16 -3.22
N ASP A 122 37.18 24.86 -4.08
CA ASP A 122 38.30 24.31 -4.87
C ASP A 122 39.40 23.65 -4.00
N LYS A 123 39.36 23.89 -2.69
CA LYS A 123 40.27 23.30 -1.69
C LYS A 123 40.01 21.83 -1.40
N ASN A 124 38.83 21.30 -1.73
CA ASN A 124 38.39 19.93 -1.43
C ASN A 124 38.04 19.12 -2.70
N ASN A 125 38.68 19.41 -3.84
CA ASN A 125 38.47 18.65 -5.08
C ASN A 125 39.59 17.62 -5.27
N PRO A 126 39.46 16.38 -4.74
CA PRO A 126 40.45 15.34 -4.99
C PRO A 126 40.48 15.02 -6.49
N GLU A 127 41.68 14.82 -7.06
CA GLU A 127 41.78 14.24 -8.40
C GLU A 127 41.14 12.85 -8.38
N VAL A 128 39.97 12.73 -9.01
CA VAL A 128 39.27 11.46 -9.14
C VAL A 128 39.75 10.80 -10.44
N VAL A 129 40.38 9.64 -10.32
CA VAL A 129 40.67 8.79 -11.48
C VAL A 129 39.38 8.07 -11.85
N VAL A 130 38.67 8.59 -12.86
CA VAL A 130 37.42 8.01 -13.38
C VAL A 130 37.51 7.72 -14.87
N GLY A 131 36.91 6.61 -15.29
CA GLY A 131 36.78 6.23 -16.68
C GLY A 131 35.50 6.77 -17.33
N VAL A 132 35.40 6.65 -18.65
CA VAL A 132 34.21 7.05 -19.43
C VAL A 132 32.95 6.28 -18.98
N PHE A 133 33.12 5.03 -18.55
CA PHE A 133 32.01 4.20 -18.04
C PHE A 133 31.44 4.69 -16.71
N ASP A 134 32.27 5.24 -15.83
CA ASP A 134 31.80 5.84 -14.57
C ASP A 134 30.96 7.08 -14.84
N LEU A 135 31.39 7.89 -15.81
CA LEU A 135 30.63 9.06 -16.28
C LEU A 135 29.26 8.66 -16.86
N LEU A 136 29.24 7.60 -17.68
CA LEU A 136 28.01 7.08 -18.26
C LEU A 136 27.05 6.56 -17.18
N LYS A 137 27.56 5.90 -16.15
CA LYS A 137 26.76 5.41 -15.02
C LYS A 137 26.14 6.57 -14.24
N VAL A 138 26.92 7.59 -13.88
CA VAL A 138 26.40 8.78 -13.18
C VAL A 138 25.35 9.50 -14.05
N PHE A 139 25.59 9.59 -15.35
CA PHE A 139 24.62 10.18 -16.28
C PHE A 139 23.31 9.40 -16.34
N GLN A 140 23.35 8.06 -16.35
CA GLN A 140 22.17 7.21 -16.27
C GLN A 140 21.43 7.36 -14.93
N GLU A 141 22.15 7.47 -13.82
CA GLU A 141 21.55 7.73 -12.50
C GLU A 141 20.82 9.08 -12.45
N ILE A 142 21.39 10.14 -13.05
CA ILE A 142 20.75 11.46 -13.13
C ILE A 142 19.49 11.40 -14.01
N LEU A 143 19.57 10.76 -15.17
CA LEU A 143 18.42 10.55 -16.05
C LEU A 143 17.30 9.74 -15.37
N GLY A 144 17.65 8.78 -14.52
CA GLY A 144 16.71 8.01 -13.71
C GLY A 144 15.96 8.87 -12.69
N ARG A 145 16.66 9.78 -11.99
CA ARG A 145 16.07 10.66 -10.98
C ARG A 145 15.01 11.61 -11.55
N HIS A 146 15.16 12.05 -12.81
CA HIS A 146 14.20 12.96 -13.44
C HIS A 146 12.89 12.30 -13.90
N LYS A 147 12.80 10.96 -13.96
CA LYS A 147 11.54 10.29 -14.32
C LYS A 147 10.51 10.26 -13.21
N ASP A 148 10.95 10.39 -11.95
CA ASP A 148 10.11 10.28 -10.76
C ASP A 148 9.67 11.64 -10.19
N GLU A 149 9.99 12.75 -10.85
CA GLU A 149 9.35 14.03 -10.54
C GLU A 149 7.88 13.95 -10.98
N VAL A 150 7.02 13.57 -10.04
CA VAL A 150 5.60 13.86 -10.13
C VAL A 150 5.49 15.38 -10.17
N LEU A 151 5.34 15.92 -11.38
CA LEU A 151 4.89 17.29 -11.58
C LEU A 151 3.54 17.37 -10.87
N LEU A 152 3.50 17.98 -9.68
CA LEU A 152 2.25 18.36 -9.06
C LEU A 152 1.66 19.44 -9.96
N GLU A 153 0.88 19.01 -10.94
CA GLU A 153 0.07 19.90 -11.75
C GLU A 153 -1.02 20.43 -10.83
N ILE A 154 -0.72 21.56 -10.19
CA ILE A 154 -1.73 22.31 -9.47
C ILE A 154 -2.64 22.87 -10.56
N GLU A 155 -3.74 22.18 -10.84
CA GLU A 155 -4.87 22.76 -11.55
C GLU A 155 -5.31 23.98 -10.74
N ARG A 156 -4.82 25.15 -11.15
CA ARG A 156 -5.34 26.41 -10.64
C ARG A 156 -6.73 26.53 -11.23
N GLU A 157 -7.76 26.42 -10.40
CA GLU A 157 -9.09 26.89 -10.77
C GLU A 157 -8.93 28.35 -11.23
N GLU A 158 -9.11 28.61 -12.52
CA GLU A 158 -9.16 29.97 -13.07
C GLU A 158 -10.47 30.62 -12.62
N ILE A 159 -10.53 31.02 -11.35
CA ILE A 159 -11.63 31.83 -10.84
C ILE A 159 -11.47 33.24 -11.42
N SER A 160 -12.51 33.76 -12.06
CA SER A 160 -12.45 35.13 -12.57
C SER A 160 -12.38 36.12 -11.41
N MET A 161 -11.77 37.29 -11.65
CA MET A 161 -11.72 38.36 -10.65
C MET A 161 -13.11 38.73 -10.10
N VAL A 162 -14.16 38.62 -10.92
CA VAL A 162 -15.54 38.92 -10.52
C VAL A 162 -16.05 37.87 -9.52
N GLU A 163 -15.82 36.59 -9.79
CA GLU A 163 -16.22 35.48 -8.92
C GLU A 163 -15.47 35.52 -7.58
N MET A 164 -14.17 35.87 -7.60
CA MET A 164 -13.40 36.01 -6.38
C MET A 164 -13.90 37.18 -5.51
N ILE A 165 -14.31 38.30 -6.13
CA ILE A 165 -14.91 39.43 -5.42
C ILE A 165 -16.26 39.04 -4.81
N GLU A 166 -17.12 38.31 -5.52
CA GLU A 166 -18.39 37.83 -4.96
C GLU A 166 -18.18 36.85 -3.80
N ARG A 167 -17.24 35.91 -3.94
CA ARG A 167 -16.90 34.95 -2.89
C ARG A 167 -16.39 35.64 -1.62
N LEU A 168 -15.47 36.61 -1.78
CA LEU A 168 -14.96 37.41 -0.66
C LEU A 168 -16.07 38.26 -0.02
N ARG A 169 -16.95 38.88 -0.82
CA ARG A 169 -18.10 39.63 -0.31
C ARG A 169 -19.03 38.74 0.50
N ASN A 170 -19.34 37.55 0.01
CA ASN A 170 -20.22 36.61 0.69
C ASN A 170 -19.60 36.11 2.01
N MET A 171 -18.28 35.89 2.06
CA MET A 171 -17.57 35.55 3.31
C MET A 171 -17.55 36.69 4.33
N VAL A 172 -17.39 37.94 3.87
CA VAL A 172 -17.40 39.11 4.77
C VAL A 172 -18.82 39.38 5.29
N MET A 173 -19.84 39.18 4.47
CA MET A 173 -21.24 39.35 4.87
C MET A 173 -21.68 38.25 5.86
N SER A 174 -21.29 36.99 5.64
CA SER A 174 -21.58 35.91 6.59
C SER A 174 -20.82 36.03 7.91
N ALA A 175 -19.62 36.64 7.89
CA ALA A 175 -18.89 36.99 9.12
C ALA A 175 -19.41 38.27 9.80
N GLY A 176 -20.09 39.15 9.06
CA GLY A 176 -20.67 40.40 9.55
C GLY A 176 -22.04 40.24 10.23
N GLU A 177 -22.72 39.10 10.06
CA GLU A 177 -24.01 38.80 10.72
C GLU A 177 -23.85 38.25 12.16
N LEU A 178 -22.62 38.18 12.69
CA LEU A 178 -22.32 37.69 14.05
C LEU A 178 -21.87 38.78 15.04
N ASN A 179 -22.20 40.06 14.81
CA ASN A 179 -22.08 41.13 15.82
C ASN A 179 -23.33 41.99 15.92
#